data_AF-A0A7W4VWM9-F1
#
_entry.id   AF-A0A7W4VWM9-F1
#
_cell.length_a   1.000
_cell.length_b   1.000
_cell.length_c   1.000
_cell.angle_alpha   90.00
_cell.angle_beta   90.00
_cell.angle_gamma   90.00
#
_symmetry.space_group_name_H-M   'P 1'
#
loop_
_entity.id
_entity.type
_entity.pdbx_description
1 polymer ?
#
loop_
_entity_poly.entity_id
_entity_poly.type
_entity_poly.pdbx_seq_one_letter_code
_entity_poly.pdbx_strand_id
1 'polypeptide(L)'
;MSLRINQNIDALNSYRNLSVTQGQMSKSLEKLSSGYRINRAADDAAGLAISEGLRSQVGGIKVAVRNAQDGVSVVQTAEGALTETHSILQRMRDLAVQSANDSNDTDSRNAIEAESDALKEELTRIAEKTTFNNIDLLKGNFDGKFQVGYASGDTIDVKINSGNTSAAKSSWNNGAAVATAAAAVFTQGGVVTTTAALTASTDAHDIAGQLNNDANFSAVYSASVDQKTGGLVVTSKTGNTAAIAVTGGLSAATTNAAAGASTGGFSSIDLGVDGIDLTTQAGATSAIDDIDLAIKAVSTSRANLGALQNRFEHTINNLNVTQENLSASESRIRDTDMASEMMNFTRSQILSQAGTAMLAQANQAPQGVLSLLR
;
A
#
# COMPACT_ATOMS: atom_id res chain seq x y z
N MET A 1 -36.53 75.79 5.76
CA MET A 1 -35.89 75.07 6.88
C MET A 1 -36.46 75.64 8.18
N SER A 2 -37.17 74.83 8.97
CA SER A 2 -37.63 75.27 10.30
C SER A 2 -36.41 75.35 11.22
N LEU A 3 -36.03 76.56 11.66
CA LEU A 3 -34.92 76.78 12.59
C LEU A 3 -35.32 76.21 13.96
N ARG A 4 -34.84 75.00 14.28
CA ARG A 4 -35.01 74.36 15.59
C ARG A 4 -33.67 74.42 16.33
N ILE A 5 -33.67 74.94 17.55
CA ILE A 5 -32.43 75.20 18.33
C ILE A 5 -32.02 73.98 19.16
N ASN A 6 -32.98 73.21 19.68
CA ASN A 6 -32.70 72.11 20.61
C ASN A 6 -32.28 70.78 19.95
N GLN A 7 -32.64 70.55 18.69
CA GLN A 7 -32.28 69.32 17.98
C GLN A 7 -31.73 69.66 16.59
N ASN A 8 -30.46 69.30 16.37
CA ASN A 8 -29.78 69.47 15.10
C ASN A 8 -29.81 68.16 14.31
N ILE A 9 -30.82 68.04 13.44
CA ILE A 9 -31.09 66.83 12.65
C ILE A 9 -29.99 66.63 11.59
N ASP A 10 -29.41 67.72 11.05
CA ASP A 10 -28.34 67.67 10.04
C ASP A 10 -27.02 67.17 10.62
N ALA A 11 -26.69 67.58 11.85
CA ALA A 11 -25.55 67.04 12.59
C ALA A 11 -25.76 65.55 12.95
N LEU A 12 -26.96 65.15 13.37
CA LEU A 12 -27.28 63.75 13.67
C LEU A 12 -27.24 62.85 12.42
N ASN A 13 -27.66 63.37 11.26
CA ASN A 13 -27.54 62.66 9.98
C ASN A 13 -26.06 62.52 9.56
N SER A 14 -25.30 63.61 9.63
CA SER A 14 -23.86 63.61 9.32
C SER A 14 -23.07 62.67 10.24
N TYR A 15 -23.38 62.64 11.54
CA TYR A 15 -22.76 61.73 12.50
C TYR A 15 -23.06 60.26 12.21
N ARG A 16 -24.31 59.92 11.85
CA ARG A 16 -24.68 58.55 11.45
C ARG A 16 -23.91 58.11 10.20
N ASN A 17 -23.83 58.96 9.18
CA ASN A 17 -23.10 58.65 7.95
C ASN A 17 -21.58 58.53 8.21
N LEU A 18 -21.01 59.39 9.06
CA LEU A 18 -19.61 59.31 9.48
C LEU A 18 -19.33 58.00 10.22
N SER A 19 -20.19 57.59 11.15
CA SER A 19 -20.05 56.34 11.90
C SER A 19 -20.09 55.11 10.99
N VAL A 20 -21.01 55.07 10.02
CA VAL A 20 -21.07 54.00 9.01
C VAL A 20 -19.79 53.97 8.16
N THR A 21 -19.32 55.14 7.71
CA THR A 21 -18.11 55.26 6.88
C THR A 21 -16.86 54.82 7.66
N GLN A 22 -16.77 55.18 8.95
CA GLN A 22 -15.68 54.76 9.83
C GLN A 22 -15.67 53.23 10.00
N GLY A 23 -16.85 52.61 10.15
CA GLY A 23 -16.98 51.16 10.19
C GLY A 23 -16.56 50.47 8.88
N GLN A 24 -16.90 51.05 7.72
CA GLN A 24 -16.45 50.54 6.41
C GLN A 24 -14.94 50.65 6.25
N MET A 25 -14.35 51.78 6.65
CA MET A 25 -12.89 51.99 6.61
C MET A 25 -12.15 50.96 7.49
N SER A 26 -12.64 50.69 8.70
CA SER A 26 -12.06 49.66 9.58
C SER A 26 -12.14 48.25 8.98
N LYS A 27 -13.26 47.91 8.31
CA LYS A 27 -13.40 46.61 7.62
C LYS A 27 -12.45 46.50 6.42
N SER A 28 -12.29 47.56 5.62
CA SER A 28 -11.34 47.55 4.51
C SER A 28 -9.89 47.43 4.99
N LEU A 29 -9.53 48.06 6.11
CA LEU A 29 -8.23 47.86 6.75
C LEU A 29 -8.02 46.40 7.19
N GLU A 30 -9.04 45.78 7.79
CA GLU A 30 -8.98 44.36 8.19
C GLU A 30 -8.75 43.43 6.97
N LYS A 31 -9.45 43.68 5.86
CA LYS A 31 -9.28 42.93 4.61
C LYS A 31 -7.92 43.16 3.94
N LEU A 32 -7.45 44.41 3.87
CA LEU A 32 -6.13 44.75 3.32
C LEU A 32 -4.99 44.17 4.15
N SER A 33 -5.12 44.18 5.48
CA SER A 33 -4.08 43.64 6.38
C SER A 33 -4.00 42.12 6.35
N SER A 34 -5.13 41.44 6.14
CA SER A 34 -5.20 39.97 6.14
C SER A 34 -5.02 39.37 4.74
N GLY A 35 -5.25 40.15 3.68
CA GLY A 35 -5.30 39.65 2.30
C GLY A 35 -6.57 38.83 1.98
N TYR A 36 -7.49 38.68 2.94
CA TYR A 36 -8.72 37.91 2.77
C TYR A 36 -9.95 38.82 2.72
N ARG A 37 -10.87 38.49 1.81
CA ARG A 37 -12.19 39.11 1.72
C ARG A 37 -13.11 38.63 2.85
N ILE A 38 -12.94 37.39 3.30
CA ILE A 38 -13.77 36.73 4.33
C ILE A 38 -12.87 36.43 5.55
N ASN A 39 -12.96 37.26 6.59
CA ASN A 39 -12.21 37.06 7.84
C ASN A 39 -13.06 36.54 8.98
N ARG A 40 -14.36 36.86 8.99
CA ARG A 40 -15.31 36.44 10.01
C ARG A 40 -16.51 35.78 9.36
N ALA A 41 -17.19 34.91 10.10
CA ALA A 41 -18.45 34.30 9.65
C ALA A 41 -19.54 35.34 9.33
N ALA A 42 -19.43 36.55 9.89
CA ALA A 42 -20.32 37.67 9.60
C ALA A 42 -20.13 38.31 8.21
N ASP A 43 -18.98 38.10 7.56
CA ASP A 43 -18.72 38.64 6.22
C ASP A 43 -19.37 37.77 5.13
N ASP A 44 -19.24 36.45 5.25
CA ASP A 44 -19.92 35.46 4.41
C ASP A 44 -19.85 34.07 5.08
N ALA A 45 -20.97 33.62 5.68
CA ALA A 45 -21.02 32.34 6.38
C ALA A 45 -20.89 31.13 5.44
N ALA A 46 -21.48 31.21 4.24
CA ALA A 46 -21.43 30.12 3.27
C ALA A 46 -20.04 30.04 2.62
N GLY A 47 -19.47 31.18 2.23
CA GLY A 47 -18.12 31.27 1.68
C GLY A 47 -17.06 30.78 2.67
N LEU A 48 -17.20 31.11 3.95
CA LEU A 48 -16.29 30.61 5.00
C LEU A 48 -16.38 29.08 5.13
N ALA A 49 -17.59 28.50 5.20
CA ALA A 49 -17.76 27.06 5.31
C ALA A 49 -17.18 26.28 4.11
N ILE A 50 -17.39 26.79 2.89
CA ILE A 50 -16.80 26.20 1.68
C ILE A 50 -15.27 26.32 1.70
N SER A 51 -14.74 27.49 2.07
CA SER A 51 -13.29 27.71 2.11
C SER A 51 -12.58 26.81 3.14
N GLU A 52 -13.15 26.60 4.32
CA GLU A 52 -12.59 25.68 5.32
C GLU A 52 -12.69 24.21 4.86
N GLY A 53 -13.76 23.85 4.13
CA GLY A 53 -13.87 22.54 3.47
C GLY A 53 -12.79 22.32 2.42
N LEU A 54 -12.58 23.29 1.52
CA LEU A 54 -11.52 23.25 0.50
C LEU A 54 -10.13 23.21 1.13
N ARG A 55 -9.90 23.98 2.19
CA ARG A 55 -8.64 23.99 2.93
C ARG A 55 -8.35 22.65 3.60
N SER A 56 -9.38 22.02 4.18
CA SER A 56 -9.28 20.66 4.73
C SER A 56 -8.93 19.64 3.64
N GLN A 57 -9.57 19.72 2.47
CA GLN A 57 -9.25 18.85 1.33
C GLN A 57 -7.82 19.06 0.82
N VAL A 58 -7.37 20.31 0.65
CA VAL A 58 -5.99 20.64 0.27
C VAL A 58 -4.98 20.11 1.29
N GLY A 59 -5.29 20.23 2.58
CA GLY A 59 -4.49 19.65 3.66
C GLY A 59 -4.40 18.12 3.58
N GLY A 60 -5.54 17.47 3.35
CA GLY A 60 -5.62 16.01 3.17
C GLY A 60 -4.84 15.53 1.94
N ILE A 61 -4.98 16.22 0.81
CA ILE A 61 -4.25 15.90 -0.44
C ILE A 61 -2.74 16.04 -0.26
N LYS A 62 -2.25 17.06 0.46
CA LYS A 62 -0.81 17.19 0.75
C LYS A 62 -0.26 15.99 1.53
N VAL A 63 -1.03 15.47 2.50
CA VAL A 63 -0.65 14.27 3.24
C VAL A 63 -0.74 13.03 2.33
N ALA A 64 -1.78 12.94 1.50
CA ALA A 64 -1.94 11.86 0.54
C ALA A 64 -0.77 11.77 -0.47
N VAL A 65 -0.26 12.90 -0.97
CA VAL A 65 0.93 12.94 -1.83
C VAL A 65 2.14 12.37 -1.10
N ARG A 66 2.34 12.73 0.18
CA ARG A 66 3.43 12.16 0.99
C ARG A 66 3.26 10.66 1.20
N ASN A 67 2.06 10.20 1.56
CA ASN A 67 1.77 8.78 1.71
C ASN A 67 2.00 7.99 0.41
N ALA A 68 1.67 8.59 -0.74
CA ALA A 68 1.94 7.99 -2.05
C ALA A 68 3.45 7.89 -2.33
N GLN A 69 4.24 8.90 -1.94
CA GLN A 69 5.71 8.87 -2.03
C GLN A 69 6.33 7.82 -1.11
N ASP A 70 5.78 7.65 0.10
CA ASP A 70 6.17 6.56 1.01
C ASP A 70 5.85 5.19 0.38
N GLY A 71 4.69 5.07 -0.27
CA GLY A 71 4.31 3.88 -1.06
C GLY A 71 5.30 3.57 -2.19
N VAL A 72 5.74 4.59 -2.95
CA VAL A 72 6.79 4.42 -3.97
C VAL A 72 8.10 3.94 -3.34
N SER A 73 8.48 4.49 -2.19
CA SER A 73 9.71 4.12 -1.48
C SER A 73 9.68 2.66 -1.00
N VAL A 74 8.54 2.19 -0.50
CA VAL A 74 8.32 0.77 -0.13
C VAL A 74 8.42 -0.14 -1.36
N VAL A 75 7.76 0.23 -2.46
CA VAL A 75 7.79 -0.54 -3.71
C VAL A 75 9.21 -0.62 -4.28
N GLN A 76 9.97 0.48 -4.29
CA GLN A 76 11.36 0.50 -4.75
C GLN A 76 12.30 -0.34 -3.87
N THR A 77 12.10 -0.31 -2.54
CA THR A 77 12.87 -1.15 -1.61
C THR A 77 12.62 -2.64 -1.90
N ALA A 78 11.36 -3.03 -2.12
CA ALA A 78 11.01 -4.40 -2.48
C ALA A 78 11.55 -4.80 -3.87
N GLU A 79 11.43 -3.93 -4.88
CA GLU A 79 11.92 -4.19 -6.25
C GLU A 79 13.44 -4.37 -6.30
N GLY A 80 14.19 -3.58 -5.52
CA GLY A 80 15.64 -3.72 -5.39
C GLY A 80 16.03 -5.09 -4.83
N ALA A 81 15.38 -5.52 -3.75
CA ALA A 81 15.60 -6.85 -3.18
C ALA A 81 15.22 -7.98 -4.15
N LEU A 82 14.10 -7.86 -4.87
CA LEU A 82 13.68 -8.85 -5.88
C LEU A 82 14.61 -8.89 -7.10
N THR A 83 15.33 -7.81 -7.39
CA THR A 83 16.37 -7.81 -8.43
C THR A 83 17.54 -8.70 -8.04
N GLU A 84 17.98 -8.63 -6.78
CA GLU A 84 19.01 -9.55 -6.25
C GLU A 84 18.52 -10.99 -6.20
N THR A 85 17.28 -11.23 -5.74
CA THR A 85 16.63 -12.56 -5.80
C THR A 85 16.64 -13.12 -7.23
N HIS A 86 16.34 -12.30 -8.24
CA HIS A 86 16.35 -12.72 -9.64
C HIS A 86 17.76 -13.09 -10.13
N SER A 87 18.78 -12.30 -9.80
CA SER A 87 20.18 -12.59 -10.13
C SER A 87 20.67 -13.89 -9.49
N ILE A 88 20.31 -14.13 -8.23
CA ILE A 88 20.64 -15.38 -7.53
C ILE A 88 19.95 -16.58 -8.19
N LEU A 89 18.66 -16.47 -8.54
CA LEU A 89 17.95 -17.55 -9.23
C LEU A 89 18.53 -17.85 -10.62
N GLN A 90 18.99 -16.83 -11.35
CA GLN A 90 19.71 -17.04 -12.61
C GLN A 90 21.04 -17.79 -12.37
N ARG A 91 21.81 -17.41 -11.33
CA ARG A 91 23.04 -18.13 -10.97
C ARG A 91 22.74 -19.58 -10.57
N MET A 92 21.68 -19.83 -9.80
CA MET A 92 21.24 -21.19 -9.46
C MET A 92 20.84 -21.99 -10.70
N ARG A 93 20.20 -21.34 -11.70
CA ARG A 93 19.89 -21.98 -12.99
C ARG A 93 21.15 -22.39 -13.72
N ASP A 94 22.16 -21.52 -13.77
CA ASP A 94 23.45 -21.84 -14.41
C ASP A 94 24.12 -23.05 -13.75
N LEU A 95 24.11 -23.10 -12.41
CA LEU A 95 24.60 -24.23 -11.63
C LEU A 95 23.81 -25.52 -11.90
N ALA A 96 22.49 -25.44 -12.00
CA ALA A 96 21.64 -26.58 -12.34
C ALA A 96 21.94 -27.11 -13.75
N VAL A 97 22.12 -26.23 -14.73
CA VAL A 97 22.53 -26.59 -16.10
C VAL A 97 23.93 -27.20 -16.12
N GLN A 98 24.87 -26.66 -15.33
CA GLN A 98 26.22 -27.20 -15.21
C GLN A 98 26.21 -28.61 -14.58
N SER A 99 25.40 -28.83 -13.54
CA SER A 99 25.28 -30.14 -12.89
C SER A 99 24.54 -31.19 -13.72
N ALA A 100 23.65 -30.75 -14.62
CA ALA A 100 22.94 -31.63 -15.55
C ALA A 100 23.85 -32.30 -16.61
N ASN A 101 25.11 -31.83 -16.74
CA ASN A 101 26.06 -32.41 -17.67
C ASN A 101 26.63 -33.75 -17.16
N ASP A 102 26.63 -34.76 -18.03
CA ASP A 102 27.03 -36.13 -17.69
C ASP A 102 28.55 -36.31 -17.56
N SER A 103 29.33 -35.35 -18.06
CA SER A 103 30.79 -35.35 -17.90
C SER A 103 31.29 -34.94 -16.51
N ASN A 104 30.39 -34.51 -15.63
CA ASN A 104 30.73 -34.02 -14.30
C ASN A 104 30.78 -35.19 -13.30
N ASP A 105 31.86 -35.29 -12.52
CA ASP A 105 32.01 -36.32 -11.48
C ASP A 105 31.22 -35.99 -10.21
N THR A 106 31.10 -36.96 -9.30
CA THR A 106 30.32 -36.80 -8.05
C THR A 106 30.86 -35.68 -7.18
N ASP A 107 32.18 -35.50 -7.11
CA ASP A 107 32.81 -34.46 -6.30
C ASP A 107 32.50 -33.05 -6.85
N SER A 108 32.53 -32.88 -8.17
CA SER A 108 32.16 -31.61 -8.80
C SER A 108 30.67 -31.29 -8.63
N ARG A 109 29.79 -32.30 -8.66
CA ARG A 109 28.34 -32.11 -8.37
C ARG A 109 28.11 -31.72 -6.91
N ASN A 110 28.84 -32.33 -5.97
CA ASN A 110 28.78 -31.95 -4.55
C ASN A 110 29.28 -30.52 -4.31
N ALA A 111 30.30 -30.07 -5.04
CA ALA A 111 30.78 -28.68 -4.97
C ALA A 111 29.74 -27.68 -5.52
N ILE A 112 29.05 -28.02 -6.61
CA ILE A 112 27.94 -27.23 -7.17
C ILE A 112 26.76 -27.17 -6.21
N GLU A 113 26.39 -28.29 -5.59
CA GLU A 113 25.32 -28.34 -4.57
C GLU A 113 25.67 -27.42 -3.39
N ALA A 114 26.92 -27.43 -2.91
CA ALA A 114 27.36 -26.55 -1.83
C ALA A 114 27.24 -25.05 -2.19
N GLU A 115 27.56 -24.67 -3.44
CA GLU A 115 27.32 -23.30 -3.92
C GLU A 115 25.82 -23.00 -3.99
N SER A 116 25.01 -23.93 -4.49
CA SER A 116 23.55 -23.78 -4.54
C SER A 116 22.93 -23.63 -3.14
N ASP A 117 23.42 -24.35 -2.14
CA ASP A 117 22.92 -24.27 -0.77
C ASP A 117 23.25 -22.92 -0.14
N ALA A 118 24.45 -22.37 -0.38
CA ALA A 118 24.79 -21.01 0.04
C ALA A 118 23.89 -19.95 -0.63
N LEU A 119 23.53 -20.14 -1.91
CA LEU A 119 22.58 -19.28 -2.61
C LEU A 119 21.16 -19.39 -2.05
N LYS A 120 20.70 -20.59 -1.64
CA LYS A 120 19.41 -20.77 -0.96
C LYS A 120 19.38 -20.02 0.37
N GLU A 121 20.44 -20.11 1.18
CA GLU A 121 20.56 -19.35 2.42
C GLU A 121 20.50 -17.84 2.17
N GLU A 122 21.17 -17.37 1.11
CA GLU A 122 21.15 -15.97 0.73
C GLU A 122 19.75 -15.49 0.28
N LEU A 123 19.01 -16.30 -0.50
CA LEU A 123 17.62 -16.00 -0.86
C LEU A 123 16.74 -15.84 0.39
N THR A 124 16.87 -16.76 1.35
CA THR A 124 16.14 -16.69 2.61
C THR A 124 16.57 -15.48 3.44
N ARG A 125 17.86 -15.12 3.46
CA ARG A 125 18.35 -13.91 4.11
C ARG A 125 17.75 -12.64 3.51
N ILE A 126 17.73 -12.51 2.17
CA ILE A 126 17.12 -11.37 1.49
C ILE A 126 15.63 -11.28 1.85
N ALA A 127 14.91 -12.40 1.79
CA ALA A 127 13.49 -12.44 2.12
C ALA A 127 13.21 -12.04 3.58
N GLU A 128 14.07 -12.43 4.52
CA GLU A 128 13.90 -12.16 5.95
C GLU A 128 14.41 -10.81 6.43
N LYS A 129 15.44 -10.24 5.78
CA LYS A 129 16.11 -9.01 6.21
C LYS A 129 15.64 -7.76 5.46
N THR A 130 14.90 -7.92 4.38
CA THR A 130 14.31 -6.79 3.65
C THR A 130 13.16 -6.19 4.44
N THR A 131 13.48 -5.15 5.20
CA THR A 131 12.52 -4.39 6.01
C THR A 131 12.46 -2.93 5.59
N PHE A 132 11.26 -2.35 5.62
CA PHE A 132 11.07 -0.91 5.54
C PHE A 132 10.38 -0.45 6.81
N ASN A 133 11.01 0.46 7.55
CA ASN A 133 10.49 0.94 8.84
C ASN A 133 10.12 -0.22 9.81
N ASN A 134 10.98 -1.25 9.91
CA ASN A 134 10.78 -2.48 10.69
C ASN A 134 9.62 -3.39 10.25
N ILE A 135 9.03 -3.15 9.08
CA ILE A 135 8.01 -4.01 8.48
C ILE A 135 8.68 -4.87 7.42
N ASP A 136 8.55 -6.19 7.53
CA ASP A 136 9.05 -7.14 6.54
C ASP A 136 8.25 -7.04 5.24
N LEU A 137 8.94 -6.93 4.10
CA LEU A 137 8.29 -6.75 2.80
C LEU A 137 8.10 -8.08 2.04
N LEU A 138 8.99 -9.05 2.23
CA LEU A 138 9.13 -10.22 1.34
C LEU A 138 8.73 -11.56 1.97
N LYS A 139 8.17 -11.57 3.18
CA LYS A 139 7.70 -12.80 3.87
C LYS A 139 6.31 -13.30 3.41
N GLY A 140 5.70 -12.64 2.42
CA GLY A 140 4.40 -13.01 1.84
C GLY A 140 3.18 -12.49 2.60
N ASN A 141 3.36 -12.00 3.83
CA ASN A 141 2.28 -11.46 4.66
C ASN A 141 2.16 -9.92 4.59
N PHE A 142 2.84 -9.27 3.64
CA PHE A 142 2.78 -7.82 3.51
C PHE A 142 1.50 -7.39 2.77
N ASP A 143 0.59 -6.73 3.51
CA ASP A 143 -0.62 -6.08 2.99
C ASP A 143 -0.60 -4.61 3.39
N GLY A 144 0.12 -3.80 2.61
CA GLY A 144 0.25 -2.36 2.86
C GLY A 144 -0.87 -1.57 2.19
N LYS A 145 -1.67 -0.83 2.95
CA LYS A 145 -2.70 0.07 2.40
C LYS A 145 -2.27 1.51 2.52
N PHE A 146 -2.04 2.15 1.38
CA PHE A 146 -1.63 3.56 1.34
C PHE A 146 -2.83 4.45 1.02
N GLN A 147 -3.18 5.33 1.95
CA GLN A 147 -4.22 6.34 1.75
C GLN A 147 -3.71 7.43 0.80
N VAL A 148 -4.27 7.47 -0.40
CA VAL A 148 -3.87 8.39 -1.48
C VAL A 148 -4.95 9.43 -1.80
N GLY A 149 -6.05 9.46 -1.05
CA GLY A 149 -7.06 10.52 -1.16
C GLY A 149 -7.35 11.22 0.17
N TYR A 150 -8.16 12.28 0.11
CA TYR A 150 -8.67 12.97 1.30
C TYR A 150 -9.91 12.28 1.90
N ALA A 151 -10.60 11.45 1.11
CA ALA A 151 -11.82 10.74 1.52
C ALA A 151 -11.50 9.35 2.07
N SER A 152 -12.30 8.87 3.02
CA SER A 152 -12.13 7.52 3.58
C SER A 152 -12.30 6.44 2.51
N GLY A 153 -11.36 5.49 2.44
CA GLY A 153 -11.41 4.35 1.52
C GLY A 153 -10.71 4.57 0.17
N ASP A 154 -10.17 5.76 -0.09
CA ASP A 154 -9.33 6.01 -1.27
C ASP A 154 -7.89 5.54 -1.03
N THR A 155 -7.69 4.23 -1.16
CA THR A 155 -6.40 3.56 -0.90
C THR A 155 -5.85 2.84 -2.13
N ILE A 156 -4.52 2.77 -2.21
CA ILE A 156 -3.81 1.84 -3.06
C ILE A 156 -3.29 0.70 -2.18
N ASP A 157 -3.77 -0.50 -2.46
CA ASP A 157 -3.32 -1.72 -1.81
C ASP A 157 -2.04 -2.21 -2.49
N VAL A 158 -0.99 -2.42 -1.70
CA VAL A 158 0.31 -2.97 -2.11
C VAL A 158 0.43 -4.35 -1.49
N LYS A 159 0.22 -5.37 -2.33
CA LYS A 159 0.40 -6.76 -1.98
C LYS A 159 1.67 -7.28 -2.63
N ILE A 160 2.58 -7.77 -1.80
CA ILE A 160 3.87 -8.29 -2.22
C ILE A 160 3.87 -9.79 -1.93
N ASN A 161 3.55 -10.58 -2.96
CA ASN A 161 3.45 -12.03 -2.88
C ASN A 161 4.01 -12.62 -4.18
N SER A 162 4.76 -13.71 -4.09
CA SER A 162 5.29 -14.45 -5.23
C SER A 162 4.19 -15.08 -6.11
N GLY A 163 2.94 -15.13 -5.62
CA GLY A 163 1.81 -15.75 -6.32
C GLY A 163 1.89 -17.28 -6.36
N ASN A 164 3.01 -17.85 -5.91
CA ASN A 164 3.24 -19.28 -5.77
C ASN A 164 2.88 -19.69 -4.34
N THR A 165 1.59 -19.85 -4.07
CA THR A 165 1.16 -20.55 -2.86
C THR A 165 1.42 -22.03 -3.10
N SER A 166 2.60 -22.50 -2.70
CA SER A 166 2.89 -23.92 -2.68
C SER A 166 1.89 -24.56 -1.73
N ALA A 167 1.06 -25.45 -2.28
CA ALA A 167 0.15 -26.25 -1.49
C ALA A 167 0.95 -27.04 -0.44
N ALA A 168 0.37 -27.23 0.74
CA ALA A 168 1.08 -27.87 1.84
C ALA A 168 1.70 -29.20 1.40
N LYS A 169 3.00 -29.38 1.67
CA LYS A 169 3.74 -30.61 1.40
C LYS A 169 3.94 -31.37 2.71
N SER A 170 3.64 -32.67 2.71
CA SER A 170 4.06 -33.60 3.76
C SER A 170 5.10 -34.54 3.18
N SER A 171 6.28 -34.62 3.80
CA SER A 171 7.36 -35.52 3.40
C SER A 171 7.62 -36.53 4.53
N TRP A 172 7.81 -37.79 4.16
CA TRP A 172 8.13 -38.90 5.08
C TRP A 172 9.54 -39.40 4.81
N ASN A 173 10.44 -39.32 5.80
CA ASN A 173 11.80 -39.85 5.66
C ASN A 173 11.82 -41.39 5.71
N ASN A 174 12.58 -41.98 4.78
CA ASN A 174 12.94 -43.40 4.63
C ASN A 174 11.77 -44.40 4.77
N GLY A 175 11.22 -44.81 3.62
CA GLY A 175 10.37 -45.99 3.50
C GLY A 175 9.02 -45.84 4.17
N ALA A 176 8.06 -45.18 3.50
CA ALA A 176 6.67 -45.42 3.82
C ALA A 176 6.43 -46.93 3.73
N ALA A 177 6.12 -47.60 4.84
CA ALA A 177 5.81 -49.01 4.86
C ALA A 177 4.33 -49.19 5.15
N VAL A 178 3.61 -49.80 4.20
CA VAL A 178 2.25 -50.30 4.45
C VAL A 178 2.43 -51.71 5.00
N ALA A 179 2.49 -51.87 6.32
CA ALA A 179 2.69 -53.17 6.95
C ALA A 179 1.42 -54.06 6.94
N THR A 180 0.25 -53.47 6.67
CA THR A 180 -1.04 -54.17 6.63
C THR A 180 -1.97 -53.45 5.67
N ALA A 181 -2.79 -54.17 4.91
CA ALA A 181 -3.74 -53.56 3.98
C ALA A 181 -4.80 -52.75 4.75
N ALA A 182 -4.60 -51.43 4.79
CA ALA A 182 -5.47 -50.51 5.48
C ALA A 182 -5.60 -49.20 4.69
N ALA A 183 -6.75 -48.54 4.81
CA ALA A 183 -7.00 -47.26 4.20
C ALA A 183 -6.16 -46.17 4.88
N ALA A 184 -5.58 -45.27 4.09
CA ALA A 184 -4.95 -44.05 4.58
C ALA A 184 -5.96 -42.90 4.57
N VAL A 185 -5.99 -42.14 5.66
CA VAL A 185 -6.86 -40.97 5.82
C VAL A 185 -6.00 -39.72 5.80
N PHE A 186 -6.17 -38.89 4.78
CA PHE A 186 -5.51 -37.60 4.61
C PHE A 186 -6.46 -36.50 5.06
N THR A 187 -6.06 -35.73 6.08
CA THR A 187 -6.84 -34.60 6.57
C THR A 187 -6.08 -33.29 6.33
N GLN A 188 -6.73 -32.33 5.67
CA GLN A 188 -6.21 -30.99 5.42
C GLN A 188 -7.31 -29.94 5.63
N GLY A 189 -7.13 -29.04 6.60
CA GLY A 189 -8.03 -27.91 6.83
C GLY A 189 -9.52 -28.27 7.00
N GLY A 190 -9.81 -29.44 7.59
CA GLY A 190 -11.17 -29.97 7.78
C GLY A 190 -11.70 -30.86 6.64
N VAL A 191 -10.99 -30.95 5.51
CA VAL A 191 -11.28 -31.88 4.42
C VAL A 191 -10.62 -33.23 4.72
N VAL A 192 -11.42 -34.28 4.82
CA VAL A 192 -10.98 -35.66 5.08
C VAL A 192 -11.11 -36.47 3.81
N THR A 193 -10.00 -36.99 3.29
CA THR A 193 -9.95 -37.87 2.12
C THR A 193 -9.45 -39.24 2.54
N THR A 194 -10.23 -40.28 2.28
CA THR A 194 -9.89 -41.66 2.61
C THR A 194 -9.57 -42.42 1.32
N THR A 195 -8.44 -43.11 1.29
CA THR A 195 -8.07 -43.97 0.15
C THR A 195 -8.74 -45.34 0.25
N ALA A 196 -8.76 -46.09 -0.84
CA ALA A 196 -8.93 -47.53 -0.81
C ALA A 196 -7.80 -48.19 0.02
N ALA A 197 -7.97 -49.47 0.39
CA ALA A 197 -6.95 -50.20 1.13
C ALA A 197 -5.67 -50.30 0.28
N LEU A 198 -4.57 -49.73 0.78
CA LEU A 198 -3.27 -49.85 0.11
C LEU A 198 -2.78 -51.30 0.25
N THR A 199 -2.10 -51.81 -0.77
CA THR A 199 -1.47 -53.13 -0.69
C THR A 199 -0.15 -53.00 0.05
N ALA A 200 0.18 -53.98 0.89
CA ALA A 200 1.43 -53.94 1.65
C ALA A 200 2.65 -53.87 0.72
N SER A 201 3.43 -52.81 0.85
CA SER A 201 4.72 -52.63 0.16
C SER A 201 5.68 -51.88 1.08
N THR A 202 6.97 -52.16 0.94
CA THR A 202 8.08 -51.44 1.57
C THR A 202 8.66 -50.35 0.67
N ASP A 203 8.28 -50.34 -0.60
CA ASP A 203 8.85 -49.46 -1.61
C ASP A 203 7.98 -48.20 -1.75
N ALA A 204 8.59 -47.03 -1.51
CA ALA A 204 7.90 -45.75 -1.58
C ALA A 204 7.31 -45.45 -2.98
N HIS A 205 7.90 -46.01 -4.04
CA HIS A 205 7.44 -45.84 -5.41
C HIS A 205 6.13 -46.60 -5.69
N ASP A 206 6.01 -47.82 -5.16
CA ASP A 206 4.79 -48.61 -5.27
C ASP A 206 3.64 -47.96 -4.50
N ILE A 207 3.94 -47.39 -3.33
CA ILE A 207 2.96 -46.66 -2.51
C ILE A 207 2.54 -45.36 -3.19
N ALA A 208 3.48 -44.60 -3.75
CA ALA A 208 3.15 -43.40 -4.54
C ALA A 208 2.27 -43.75 -5.75
N GLY A 209 2.57 -44.86 -6.42
CA GLY A 209 1.75 -45.40 -7.51
C GLY A 209 0.35 -45.80 -7.05
N GLN A 210 0.21 -46.50 -5.92
CA GLN A 210 -1.08 -46.90 -5.36
C GLN A 210 -1.93 -45.69 -4.95
N LEU A 211 -1.31 -44.68 -4.32
CA LEU A 211 -1.98 -43.44 -3.93
C LEU A 211 -2.45 -42.65 -5.16
N ASN A 212 -1.61 -42.48 -6.18
CA ASN A 212 -1.99 -41.74 -7.39
C ASN A 212 -3.05 -42.44 -8.25
N ASN A 213 -3.14 -43.77 -8.16
CA ASN A 213 -4.19 -44.55 -8.83
C ASN A 213 -5.53 -44.55 -8.08
N ASP A 214 -5.55 -44.14 -6.81
CA ASP A 214 -6.78 -43.96 -6.05
C ASP A 214 -7.50 -42.68 -6.49
N ALA A 215 -8.76 -42.81 -6.91
CA ALA A 215 -9.54 -41.71 -7.45
C ALA A 215 -9.87 -40.61 -6.42
N ASN A 216 -10.03 -40.97 -5.13
CA ASN A 216 -10.32 -40.01 -4.08
C ASN A 216 -9.06 -39.25 -3.69
N PHE A 217 -7.92 -39.94 -3.63
CA PHE A 217 -6.62 -39.33 -3.36
C PHE A 217 -6.17 -38.41 -4.50
N SER A 218 -6.14 -38.89 -5.74
CA SER A 218 -5.62 -38.13 -6.89
C SER A 218 -6.47 -36.90 -7.23
N ALA A 219 -7.72 -36.84 -6.77
CA ALA A 219 -8.56 -35.65 -6.90
C ALA A 219 -8.11 -34.48 -6.00
N VAL A 220 -7.52 -34.77 -4.84
CA VAL A 220 -7.21 -33.77 -3.80
C VAL A 220 -5.71 -33.63 -3.57
N TYR A 221 -4.94 -34.70 -3.75
CA TYR A 221 -3.52 -34.81 -3.45
C TYR A 221 -2.75 -35.46 -4.62
N SER A 222 -1.43 -35.33 -4.61
CA SER A 222 -0.49 -36.06 -5.47
C SER A 222 0.64 -36.62 -4.62
N ALA A 223 1.00 -37.88 -4.84
CA ALA A 223 2.11 -38.54 -4.19
C ALA A 223 3.30 -38.64 -5.15
N SER A 224 4.50 -38.31 -4.68
CA SER A 224 5.76 -38.49 -5.39
C SER A 224 6.81 -39.03 -4.42
N VAL A 225 7.96 -39.49 -4.92
CA VAL A 225 9.09 -39.87 -4.07
C VAL A 225 10.16 -38.80 -4.17
N ASP A 226 10.64 -38.33 -3.04
CA ASP A 226 11.76 -37.38 -2.95
C ASP A 226 13.07 -38.09 -3.29
N GLN A 227 13.79 -37.54 -4.27
CA GLN A 227 15.03 -38.11 -4.80
C GLN A 227 16.19 -38.02 -3.79
N LYS A 228 16.12 -37.09 -2.81
CA LYS A 228 17.17 -36.87 -1.80
C LYS A 228 17.04 -37.77 -0.57
N THR A 229 15.82 -38.19 -0.23
CA THR A 229 15.53 -38.95 1.01
C THR A 229 14.97 -40.35 0.77
N GLY A 230 14.65 -40.72 -0.48
CA GLY A 230 13.91 -41.94 -0.81
C GLY A 230 12.52 -42.00 -0.18
N GLY A 231 12.04 -40.85 0.31
CA GLY A 231 10.86 -40.67 1.11
C GLY A 231 9.62 -40.40 0.26
N LEU A 232 8.45 -40.85 0.71
CA LEU A 232 7.19 -40.46 0.09
C LEU A 232 6.97 -38.96 0.34
N VAL A 233 6.42 -38.23 -0.63
CA VAL A 233 5.97 -36.84 -0.51
C VAL A 233 4.55 -36.76 -1.02
N VAL A 234 3.66 -36.17 -0.23
CA VAL A 234 2.28 -35.93 -0.64
C VAL A 234 2.06 -34.42 -0.65
N THR A 235 1.66 -33.94 -1.81
CA THR A 235 1.36 -32.53 -2.06
C THR A 235 -0.14 -32.39 -2.29
N SER A 236 -0.79 -31.40 -1.67
CA SER A 236 -2.17 -31.08 -2.00
C SER A 236 -2.27 -30.42 -3.39
N LYS A 237 -3.25 -30.80 -4.20
CA LYS A 237 -3.54 -30.13 -5.48
C LYS A 237 -4.45 -28.93 -5.29
N THR A 238 -5.14 -28.86 -4.16
CA THR A 238 -5.91 -27.70 -3.75
C THR A 238 -4.94 -26.76 -3.04
N GLY A 239 -4.86 -25.49 -3.42
CA GLY A 239 -3.94 -24.48 -2.84
C GLY A 239 -4.19 -24.14 -1.36
N ASN A 240 -4.61 -25.13 -0.56
CA ASN A 240 -4.78 -25.06 0.87
C ASN A 240 -3.42 -25.25 1.54
N THR A 241 -3.09 -24.31 2.42
CA THR A 241 -1.81 -24.21 3.12
C THR A 241 -1.81 -24.94 4.47
N ALA A 242 -2.95 -25.49 4.90
CA ALA A 242 -3.03 -26.26 6.13
C ALA A 242 -2.18 -27.55 6.05
N ALA A 243 -1.52 -27.91 7.16
CA ALA A 243 -0.71 -29.12 7.25
C ALA A 243 -1.54 -30.37 6.91
N ILE A 244 -0.98 -31.25 6.08
CA ILE A 244 -1.60 -32.53 5.75
C ILE A 244 -1.24 -33.50 6.88
N ALA A 245 -2.25 -33.92 7.64
CA ALA A 245 -2.10 -35.01 8.60
C ALA A 245 -2.61 -36.31 7.98
N VAL A 246 -1.86 -37.40 8.21
CA VAL A 246 -2.20 -38.72 7.67
C VAL A 246 -2.39 -39.69 8.83
N THR A 247 -3.51 -40.40 8.83
CA THR A 247 -3.85 -41.41 9.85
C THR A 247 -4.27 -42.71 9.18
N GLY A 248 -3.79 -43.85 9.67
CA GLY A 248 -4.13 -45.18 9.12
C GLY A 248 -3.36 -45.55 7.83
N GLY A 249 -3.23 -46.84 7.55
CA GLY A 249 -2.62 -47.40 6.32
C GLY A 249 -1.08 -47.31 6.24
N LEU A 250 -0.52 -46.16 6.58
CA LEU A 250 0.92 -45.88 6.53
C LEU A 250 1.50 -45.98 7.96
N SER A 251 2.27 -47.03 8.25
CA SER A 251 2.79 -47.27 9.61
C SER A 251 4.28 -46.96 9.70
N ALA A 252 4.56 -45.89 10.46
CA ALA A 252 5.84 -45.51 11.07
C ALA A 252 6.96 -44.98 10.16
N ALA A 253 6.95 -43.66 9.93
CA ALA A 253 8.09 -42.79 10.23
C ALA A 253 7.53 -41.40 10.52
N THR A 254 8.07 -40.76 11.56
CA THR A 254 7.71 -39.43 12.10
C THR A 254 7.07 -38.50 11.07
N THR A 255 5.91 -37.95 11.43
CA THR A 255 5.41 -36.72 10.82
C THR A 255 6.50 -35.67 10.98
N ASN A 256 7.41 -35.55 10.01
CA ASN A 256 8.10 -34.28 9.86
C ASN A 256 6.97 -33.30 9.63
N ALA A 257 6.78 -32.42 10.62
CA ALA A 257 5.86 -31.31 10.53
C ALA A 257 6.06 -30.70 9.14
N ALA A 258 4.95 -30.52 8.43
CA ALA A 258 4.92 -29.91 7.11
C ALA A 258 5.99 -28.81 7.05
N ALA A 259 6.96 -28.94 6.15
CA ALA A 259 7.80 -27.81 5.79
C ALA A 259 6.82 -26.66 5.52
N GLY A 260 6.97 -25.59 6.30
CA GLY A 260 5.90 -24.66 6.64
C GLY A 260 5.03 -24.29 5.44
N ALA A 261 3.73 -24.25 5.67
CA ALA A 261 2.75 -23.59 4.82
C ALA A 261 3.37 -22.34 4.17
N SER A 262 3.61 -22.36 2.85
CA SER A 262 4.22 -21.20 2.19
C SER A 262 3.24 -20.03 2.30
N THR A 263 3.70 -18.94 2.91
CA THR A 263 2.88 -17.72 3.08
C THR A 263 2.87 -16.87 1.81
N GLY A 264 3.38 -17.40 0.69
CA GLY A 264 3.56 -16.66 -0.55
C GLY A 264 4.75 -15.69 -0.49
N GLY A 265 5.74 -15.98 0.37
CA GLY A 265 6.97 -15.19 0.46
C GLY A 265 7.94 -15.42 -0.69
N PHE A 266 9.15 -14.89 -0.52
CA PHE A 266 10.27 -15.04 -1.48
C PHE A 266 11.47 -15.78 -0.86
N SER A 267 11.28 -16.55 0.22
CA SER A 267 12.32 -17.42 0.77
C SER A 267 12.61 -18.62 -0.15
N SER A 268 13.70 -19.37 0.10
CA SER A 268 13.99 -20.60 -0.64
C SER A 268 12.82 -21.59 -0.63
N ILE A 269 12.12 -21.66 0.50
CA ILE A 269 10.96 -22.53 0.73
C ILE A 269 9.73 -22.02 -0.04
N ASP A 270 9.44 -20.72 0.04
CA ASP A 270 8.27 -20.14 -0.62
C ASP A 270 8.36 -20.15 -2.15
N LEU A 271 9.58 -19.97 -2.68
CA LEU A 271 9.88 -20.06 -4.10
C LEU A 271 9.92 -21.50 -4.62
N GLY A 272 9.94 -22.50 -3.73
CA GLY A 272 9.97 -23.91 -4.07
C GLY A 272 11.36 -24.45 -4.43
N VAL A 273 12.42 -23.68 -4.21
CA VAL A 273 13.82 -24.02 -4.57
C VAL A 273 14.61 -24.70 -3.45
N ASP A 274 14.01 -24.84 -2.27
CA ASP A 274 14.65 -25.45 -1.09
C ASP A 274 14.97 -26.95 -1.29
N GLY A 275 14.02 -27.68 -1.89
CA GLY A 275 14.11 -29.12 -2.14
C GLY A 275 14.94 -29.52 -3.36
N ILE A 276 15.62 -28.57 -4.00
CA ILE A 276 16.48 -28.84 -5.16
C ILE A 276 17.69 -29.67 -4.74
N ASP A 277 17.94 -30.74 -5.48
CA ASP A 277 19.11 -31.61 -5.36
C ASP A 277 19.86 -31.64 -6.69
N LEU A 278 21.08 -31.08 -6.71
CA LEU A 278 21.97 -31.05 -7.87
C LEU A 278 22.98 -32.19 -7.87
N THR A 279 22.93 -33.14 -6.93
CA THR A 279 23.88 -34.27 -6.88
C THR A 279 23.63 -35.30 -8.00
N THR A 280 22.40 -35.37 -8.52
CA THR A 280 21.99 -36.31 -9.57
C THR A 280 21.57 -35.58 -10.85
N GLN A 281 21.68 -36.25 -12.01
CA GLN A 281 21.32 -35.65 -13.30
C GLN A 281 19.80 -35.46 -13.43
N ALA A 282 19.02 -36.41 -12.92
CA ALA A 282 17.56 -36.32 -12.87
C ALA A 282 17.09 -35.22 -11.91
N GLY A 283 17.77 -35.05 -10.77
CA GLY A 283 17.56 -33.95 -9.83
C GLY A 283 17.86 -32.59 -10.46
N ALA A 284 19.00 -32.45 -11.14
CA ALA A 284 19.39 -31.22 -11.82
C ALA A 284 18.42 -30.81 -12.94
N THR A 285 17.84 -31.76 -13.67
CA THR A 285 16.83 -31.44 -14.71
C THR A 285 15.53 -30.94 -14.09
N SER A 286 15.07 -31.56 -13.00
CA SER A 286 13.89 -31.11 -12.26
C SER A 286 14.11 -29.74 -11.62
N ALA A 287 15.33 -29.49 -11.14
CA ALA A 287 15.74 -28.22 -10.56
C ALA A 287 15.64 -27.05 -11.55
N ILE A 288 15.94 -27.28 -12.83
CA ILE A 288 15.80 -26.24 -13.87
C ILE A 288 14.32 -25.81 -13.99
N ASP A 289 13.39 -26.76 -13.99
CA ASP A 289 11.96 -26.46 -14.08
C ASP A 289 11.45 -25.70 -12.84
N ASP A 290 11.88 -26.12 -11.64
CA ASP A 290 11.53 -25.45 -10.38
C ASP A 290 12.10 -24.02 -10.30
N ILE A 291 13.36 -23.82 -10.71
CA ILE A 291 14.00 -22.51 -10.76
C ILE A 291 13.32 -21.62 -11.81
N ASP A 292 12.89 -22.17 -12.94
CA ASP A 292 12.19 -21.41 -13.98
C ASP A 292 10.81 -20.93 -13.51
N LEU A 293 10.11 -21.77 -12.76
CA LEU A 293 8.86 -21.39 -12.10
C LEU A 293 9.12 -20.28 -11.07
N ALA A 294 10.16 -20.41 -10.24
CA ALA A 294 10.55 -19.39 -9.26
C ALA A 294 10.92 -18.05 -9.93
N ILE A 295 11.71 -18.09 -11.02
CA ILE A 295 12.06 -16.91 -11.82
C ILE A 295 10.80 -16.24 -12.35
N LYS A 296 9.86 -17.02 -12.91
CA LYS A 296 8.60 -16.49 -13.43
C LYS A 296 7.73 -15.86 -12.35
N ALA A 297 7.69 -16.46 -11.16
CA ALA A 297 7.00 -15.91 -9.98
C ALA A 297 7.59 -14.55 -9.56
N VAL A 298 8.92 -14.48 -9.42
CA VAL A 298 9.64 -13.22 -9.11
C VAL A 298 9.40 -12.17 -10.19
N SER A 299 9.55 -12.51 -11.47
CA SER A 299 9.31 -11.59 -12.58
C SER A 299 7.87 -11.08 -12.62
N THR A 300 6.88 -11.91 -12.29
CA THR A 300 5.47 -11.50 -12.19
C THR A 300 5.26 -10.52 -11.04
N SER A 301 5.85 -10.78 -9.87
CA SER A 301 5.80 -9.87 -8.74
C SER A 301 6.45 -8.51 -9.07
N ARG A 302 7.62 -8.51 -9.71
CA ARG A 302 8.32 -7.30 -10.14
C ARG A 302 7.50 -6.49 -11.15
N ALA A 303 6.84 -7.15 -12.10
CA ALA A 303 5.94 -6.49 -13.04
C ALA A 303 4.76 -5.81 -12.33
N ASN A 304 4.18 -6.47 -11.30
CA ASN A 304 3.12 -5.88 -10.49
C ASN A 304 3.61 -4.68 -9.65
N LEU A 305 4.81 -4.76 -9.07
CA LEU A 305 5.44 -3.64 -8.36
C LEU A 305 5.71 -2.45 -9.28
N GLY A 306 6.22 -2.68 -10.49
CA GLY A 306 6.39 -1.64 -11.51
C GLY A 306 5.06 -1.00 -11.93
N ALA A 307 3.99 -1.79 -12.09
CA ALA A 307 2.67 -1.26 -12.36
C ALA A 307 2.12 -0.41 -11.20
N LEU A 308 2.36 -0.82 -9.95
CA LEU A 308 2.02 -0.04 -8.76
C LEU A 308 2.80 1.27 -8.70
N GLN A 309 4.10 1.28 -9.02
CA GLN A 309 4.90 2.50 -9.10
C GLN A 309 4.30 3.49 -10.10
N ASN A 310 4.00 3.05 -11.33
CA ASN A 310 3.35 3.89 -12.33
C ASN A 310 2.00 4.43 -11.83
N ARG A 311 1.21 3.59 -11.16
CA ARG A 311 -0.06 3.99 -10.57
C ARG A 311 0.13 5.06 -9.49
N PHE A 312 1.12 4.93 -8.61
CA PHE A 312 1.45 5.95 -7.62
C PHE A 312 1.90 7.25 -8.27
N GLU A 313 2.77 7.22 -9.29
CA GLU A 313 3.23 8.41 -10.02
C GLU A 313 2.08 9.15 -10.71
N HIS A 314 1.18 8.43 -11.39
CA HIS A 314 -0.02 9.04 -11.98
C HIS A 314 -0.97 9.61 -10.91
N THR A 315 -1.13 8.92 -9.79
CA THR A 315 -1.96 9.39 -8.68
C THR A 315 -1.38 10.66 -8.07
N ILE A 316 -0.06 10.72 -7.82
CA ILE A 316 0.64 11.93 -7.34
C ILE A 316 0.43 13.10 -8.29
N ASN A 317 0.57 12.89 -9.60
CA ASN A 317 0.35 13.94 -10.59
C ASN A 317 -1.11 14.45 -10.58
N ASN A 318 -2.09 13.55 -10.48
CA ASN A 318 -3.50 13.93 -10.37
C ASN A 318 -3.79 14.70 -9.07
N LEU A 319 -3.24 14.23 -7.95
CA LEU A 319 -3.36 14.91 -6.66
C LEU A 319 -2.76 16.31 -6.69
N ASN A 320 -1.60 16.50 -7.34
CA ASN A 320 -0.99 17.83 -7.50
C ASN A 320 -1.88 18.78 -8.31
N VAL A 321 -2.45 18.31 -9.43
CA VAL A 321 -3.39 19.09 -10.24
C VAL A 321 -4.65 19.42 -9.45
N THR A 322 -5.17 18.46 -8.68
CA THR A 322 -6.34 18.67 -7.82
C THR A 322 -6.03 19.66 -6.70
N GLN A 323 -4.86 19.57 -6.08
CA GLN A 323 -4.39 20.51 -5.06
C GLN A 323 -4.31 21.94 -5.61
N GLU A 324 -3.76 22.11 -6.82
CA GLU A 324 -3.69 23.41 -7.49
C GLU A 324 -5.09 23.98 -7.79
N ASN A 325 -5.97 23.16 -8.37
CA ASN A 325 -7.33 23.58 -8.71
C ASN A 325 -8.18 23.94 -7.47
N LEU A 326 -8.04 23.18 -6.38
CA LEU A 326 -8.72 23.48 -5.12
C LEU A 326 -8.12 24.71 -4.45
N SER A 327 -6.80 24.88 -4.47
CA SER A 327 -6.15 26.09 -3.94
C SER A 327 -6.55 27.34 -4.73
N ALA A 328 -6.65 27.26 -6.06
CA ALA A 328 -7.13 28.35 -6.90
C ALA A 328 -8.61 28.67 -6.64
N SER A 329 -9.41 27.65 -6.34
CA SER A 329 -10.82 27.82 -5.97
C SER A 329 -10.98 28.42 -4.57
N GLU A 330 -10.14 28.03 -3.61
CA GLU A 330 -10.07 28.64 -2.28
C GLU A 330 -9.68 30.12 -2.39
N SER A 331 -8.65 30.44 -3.18
CA SER A 331 -8.21 31.83 -3.43
C SER A 331 -9.33 32.70 -3.99
N ARG A 332 -10.09 32.23 -5.00
CA ARG A 332 -11.25 32.97 -5.55
C ARG A 332 -12.36 33.23 -4.52
N ILE A 333 -12.50 32.37 -3.53
CA ILE A 333 -13.55 32.50 -2.50
C ILE A 333 -13.07 33.42 -1.38
N ARG A 334 -11.84 33.22 -0.90
CA ARG A 334 -11.34 33.80 0.35
C ARG A 334 -10.45 35.02 0.15
N ASP A 335 -9.65 35.08 -0.91
CA ASP A 335 -8.69 36.16 -1.10
C ASP A 335 -9.39 37.45 -1.56
N THR A 336 -8.79 38.58 -1.21
CA THR A 336 -9.28 39.89 -1.63
C THR A 336 -8.48 40.42 -2.82
N ASP A 337 -9.16 41.12 -3.73
CA ASP A 337 -8.49 41.96 -4.71
C ASP A 337 -7.98 43.23 -4.01
N MET A 338 -6.66 43.30 -3.81
CA MET A 338 -6.00 44.41 -3.14
C MET A 338 -6.25 45.75 -3.83
N ALA A 339 -6.32 45.78 -5.17
CA ALA A 339 -6.55 47.02 -5.89
C ALA A 339 -7.97 47.54 -5.64
N SER A 340 -8.97 46.66 -5.69
CA SER A 340 -10.36 47.01 -5.41
C SER A 340 -10.56 47.47 -3.95
N GLU A 341 -9.96 46.75 -3.00
CA GLU A 341 -10.11 47.07 -1.57
C GLU A 341 -9.35 48.37 -1.20
N MET A 342 -8.21 48.65 -1.83
CA MET A 342 -7.51 49.94 -1.69
C MET A 342 -8.37 51.10 -2.20
N MET A 343 -9.07 50.94 -3.33
CA MET A 343 -10.00 51.98 -3.83
C MET A 343 -11.16 52.21 -2.84
N ASN A 344 -11.72 51.15 -2.28
CA ASN A 344 -12.79 51.26 -1.27
C ASN A 344 -12.30 51.89 0.03
N PHE A 345 -11.08 51.56 0.47
CA PHE A 345 -10.43 52.18 1.62
C PHE A 345 -10.21 53.68 1.39
N THR A 346 -9.60 54.08 0.27
CA THR A 346 -9.37 55.49 -0.07
C THR A 346 -10.68 56.26 -0.20
N ARG A 347 -11.72 55.67 -0.82
CA ARG A 347 -13.07 56.28 -0.87
C ARG A 347 -13.62 56.52 0.53
N SER A 348 -13.55 55.53 1.42
CA SER A 348 -14.04 55.62 2.80
C SER A 348 -13.23 56.63 3.63
N GLN A 349 -11.93 56.73 3.39
CA GLN A 349 -11.06 57.72 4.01
C GLN A 349 -11.42 59.15 3.60
N ILE A 350 -11.65 59.39 2.30
CA ILE A 350 -12.11 60.70 1.78
C ILE A 350 -13.50 61.04 2.33
N LEU A 351 -14.43 60.08 2.37
CA LEU A 351 -15.76 60.28 2.93
C LEU A 351 -15.73 60.57 4.45
N SER A 352 -14.82 59.94 5.20
CA SER A 352 -14.63 60.23 6.62
C SER A 352 -14.12 61.66 6.84
N GLN A 353 -13.15 62.11 6.03
CA GLN A 353 -12.66 63.49 6.05
C GLN A 353 -13.75 64.51 5.65
N ALA A 354 -14.56 64.20 4.63
CA ALA A 354 -15.69 65.04 4.24
C ALA A 354 -16.79 65.06 5.30
N GLY A 355 -17.06 63.93 5.95
CA GLY A 355 -18.05 63.79 7.02
C GLY A 355 -17.70 64.57 8.28
N THR A 356 -16.41 64.62 8.66
CA THR A 356 -15.96 65.46 9.78
C THR A 356 -16.08 66.95 9.47
N ALA A 357 -15.75 67.36 8.23
CA ALA A 357 -15.94 68.73 7.77
C ALA A 357 -17.43 69.15 7.73
N MET A 358 -18.31 68.28 7.20
CA MET A 358 -19.76 68.49 7.18
C MET A 358 -20.36 68.57 8.59
N LEU A 359 -19.91 67.71 9.51
CA LEU A 359 -20.34 67.74 10.91
C LEU A 359 -19.89 69.02 11.61
N ALA A 360 -18.67 69.51 11.34
CA ALA A 360 -18.18 70.78 11.85
C ALA A 360 -19.05 71.95 11.34
N GLN A 361 -19.42 71.96 10.06
CA GLN A 361 -20.29 72.98 9.46
C GLN A 361 -21.73 72.89 9.99
N ALA A 362 -22.28 71.68 10.12
CA ALA A 362 -23.61 71.45 10.68
C ALA A 362 -23.71 71.89 12.15
N ASN A 363 -22.62 71.76 12.93
CA ASN A 363 -22.54 72.24 14.31
C ASN A 363 -22.47 73.78 14.43
N GLN A 364 -22.05 74.49 13.37
CA GLN A 364 -22.03 75.95 13.36
C GLN A 364 -23.38 76.58 12.95
N ALA A 365 -24.25 75.85 12.25
CA ALA A 365 -25.55 76.36 11.81
C ALA A 365 -26.45 76.92 12.95
N PRO A 366 -26.52 76.31 14.16
CA PRO A 366 -27.27 76.87 15.30
C PRO A 366 -26.64 78.14 15.89
N GLN A 367 -25.33 78.33 15.75
CA GLN A 367 -24.62 79.52 16.27
C GLN A 367 -24.97 80.78 15.47
N GLY A 368 -25.18 80.64 14.15
CA GLY A 368 -25.68 81.74 13.30
C GLY A 368 -27.08 82.23 13.68
N VAL A 369 -27.88 81.37 14.33
CA VAL A 369 -29.20 81.75 14.87
C VAL A 369 -29.06 82.53 16.18
N LEU A 370 -28.11 82.17 17.04
CA LEU A 370 -27.81 82.95 18.25
C LEU A 370 -27.27 84.35 17.93
N SER A 371 -26.54 84.54 16.82
CA SER A 371 -26.10 85.88 16.40
C SER A 371 -27.22 86.78 15.88
N LEU A 372 -28.35 86.20 15.44
CA LEU A 372 -29.53 86.95 15.01
C LEU A 372 -30.41 87.42 16.19
N LEU A 373 -30.20 86.84 17.38
CA LEU A 373 -30.91 87.18 18.62
C LEU A 373 -30.10 88.11 19.54
N ARG A 374 -28.90 88.54 19.11
CA ARG A 374 -28.02 89.44 19.85
C ARG A 374 -28.14 90.89 19.40
#